data_AF-A0A9J6N2D3-F1
#
_entry.id   AF-A0A9J6N2D3-F1
#
_cell.length_a   1.000
_cell.length_b   1.000
_cell.length_c   1.000
_cell.angle_alpha   90.00
_cell.angle_beta   90.00
_cell.angle_gamma   90.00
#
_symmetry.space_group_name_H-M   'P 1'
#
loop_
_entity.id
_entity.type
_entity.pdbx_description
1 polymer ?
#
loop_
_entity_poly.entity_id
_entity_poly.type
_entity_poly.pdbx_seq_one_letter_code
_entity_poly.pdbx_strand_id
1 'polypeptide(L)'
;IKNLWEHGGLFPNGITGFLLSFQMVVFAFVGVELVGVSAAETANPEKNIPSAINKIPLRILFFYVGALIVLLCINPWTELNAAESPFVKTFSLVGIPIAAGIINFVVLTSAASACNSGMFSTSRILYNLSNNSQGPTNFARLNKNHVPSNALLISTLVLTGGALLSKLIPEQAFGIVTTISAICFIWVWGVILICHVRYKKTRPDLQAKSKFKAPFTPFVNYAVLTLFAAILIIMLFADATRPALLLTPLWFILLFALYSYRRKNEKKLKLSA
;
A
#
# COMPACT_ATOMS: atom_id res chain seq x y z
N ILE A 1 30.66 -3.25 -7.62
CA ILE A 1 29.87 -3.89 -8.71
C ILE A 1 29.88 -5.42 -8.58
N LYS A 2 31.03 -6.08 -8.36
CA LYS A 2 31.09 -7.56 -8.24
C LYS A 2 30.12 -8.16 -7.22
N ASN A 3 29.87 -7.46 -6.10
CA ASN A 3 28.86 -7.79 -5.09
C ASN A 3 27.45 -8.14 -5.63
N LEU A 4 27.09 -7.67 -6.85
CA LEU A 4 25.80 -7.96 -7.48
C LEU A 4 25.66 -9.41 -7.97
N TRP A 5 26.76 -10.13 -8.23
CA TRP A 5 26.72 -11.48 -8.80
C TRP A 5 27.70 -12.46 -8.15
N GLU A 6 28.71 -12.00 -7.41
CA GLU A 6 29.72 -12.86 -6.78
C GLU A 6 29.14 -13.74 -5.67
N HIS A 7 28.07 -13.31 -5.00
CA HIS A 7 27.44 -14.02 -3.88
C HIS A 7 26.23 -14.85 -4.33
N GLY A 8 26.40 -15.74 -5.32
CA GLY A 8 25.35 -16.65 -5.80
C GLY A 8 24.58 -16.19 -7.04
N GLY A 9 25.12 -15.25 -7.82
CA GLY A 9 24.51 -14.75 -9.07
C GLY A 9 23.31 -13.83 -8.83
N LEU A 10 22.45 -13.69 -9.86
CA LEU A 10 21.24 -12.84 -9.78
C LEU A 10 20.12 -13.45 -8.93
N PHE A 11 20.15 -14.77 -8.70
CA PHE A 11 19.14 -15.51 -7.93
C PHE A 11 19.79 -16.34 -6.81
N PRO A 12 20.43 -15.69 -5.82
CA PRO A 12 21.20 -16.41 -4.79
C PRO A 12 20.33 -17.29 -3.89
N ASN A 13 19.07 -16.90 -3.68
CA ASN A 13 18.06 -17.69 -2.94
C ASN A 13 17.15 -18.51 -3.89
N GLY A 14 17.61 -18.75 -5.12
CA GLY A 14 16.85 -19.42 -6.17
C GLY A 14 15.62 -18.64 -6.65
N ILE A 15 14.85 -19.27 -7.56
CA ILE A 15 13.61 -18.70 -8.10
C ILE A 15 12.58 -18.53 -6.98
N THR A 16 12.52 -19.46 -6.02
CA THR A 16 11.59 -19.38 -4.88
C THR A 16 11.84 -18.12 -4.03
N GLY A 17 13.10 -17.80 -3.70
CA GLY A 17 13.42 -16.58 -2.95
C GLY A 17 13.04 -15.30 -3.71
N PHE A 18 13.24 -15.28 -5.03
CA PHE A 18 12.76 -14.19 -5.88
C PHE A 18 11.23 -14.07 -5.86
N LEU A 19 10.51 -15.18 -5.96
CA LEU A 19 9.05 -15.20 -5.89
C LEU A 19 8.51 -14.71 -4.54
N LEU A 20 9.17 -15.09 -3.44
CA LEU A 20 8.82 -14.62 -2.09
C LEU A 20 9.05 -13.12 -1.91
N SER A 21 10.04 -12.55 -2.61
CA SER A 21 10.31 -11.11 -2.54
C SER A 21 9.17 -10.24 -3.09
N PHE A 22 8.33 -10.76 -3.98
CA PHE A 22 7.20 -10.01 -4.55
C PHE A 22 6.24 -9.50 -3.48
N GLN A 23 6.04 -10.23 -2.39
CA GLN A 23 5.21 -9.77 -1.29
C GLN A 23 5.74 -8.44 -0.71
N MET A 24 7.04 -8.37 -0.46
CA MET A 24 7.67 -7.17 0.09
C MET A 24 7.69 -6.03 -0.93
N VAL A 25 7.86 -6.36 -2.21
CA VAL A 25 7.75 -5.38 -3.31
C VAL A 25 6.34 -4.81 -3.41
N VAL A 26 5.29 -5.64 -3.32
CA VAL A 26 3.89 -5.19 -3.30
C VAL A 26 3.66 -4.25 -2.11
N PHE A 27 4.14 -4.61 -0.93
CA PHE A 27 4.05 -3.76 0.25
C PHE A 27 4.74 -2.40 0.04
N ALA A 28 5.92 -2.37 -0.57
CA ALA A 28 6.68 -1.13 -0.83
C ALA A 28 5.95 -0.15 -1.77
N PHE A 29 5.00 -0.65 -2.59
CA PHE A 29 4.19 0.18 -3.49
C PHE A 29 2.79 0.49 -2.98
N VAL A 30 2.45 0.06 -1.77
CA VAL A 30 1.22 0.48 -1.11
C VAL A 30 1.18 2.00 -1.03
N GLY A 31 0.05 2.58 -1.41
CA GLY A 31 -0.20 4.01 -1.33
C GLY A 31 -0.20 4.72 -2.68
N VAL A 32 0.16 4.06 -3.78
CA VAL A 32 0.01 4.63 -5.13
C VAL A 32 -1.45 4.94 -5.47
N GLU A 33 -2.40 4.22 -4.88
CA GLU A 33 -3.83 4.47 -5.03
C GLU A 33 -4.31 5.76 -4.37
N LEU A 34 -3.54 6.36 -3.45
CA LEU A 34 -3.89 7.65 -2.84
C LEU A 34 -4.00 8.77 -3.86
N VAL A 35 -3.30 8.67 -5.01
CA VAL A 35 -3.45 9.61 -6.12
C VAL A 35 -4.91 9.66 -6.60
N GLY A 36 -5.62 8.52 -6.58
CA GLY A 36 -7.04 8.45 -6.91
C GLY A 36 -7.93 9.11 -5.85
N VAL A 37 -7.62 8.92 -4.57
CA VAL A 37 -8.39 9.54 -3.46
C VAL A 37 -8.22 11.06 -3.48
N SER A 38 -7.00 11.53 -3.69
CA SER A 38 -6.69 12.96 -3.76
C SER A 38 -7.14 13.62 -5.07
N ALA A 39 -7.60 12.86 -6.07
CA ALA A 39 -8.04 13.42 -7.35
C ALA A 39 -9.20 14.41 -7.18
N ALA A 40 -10.10 14.17 -6.21
CA ALA A 40 -11.22 15.06 -5.92
C ALA A 40 -10.81 16.39 -5.25
N GLU A 41 -9.63 16.43 -4.61
CA GLU A 41 -9.12 17.60 -3.88
C GLU A 41 -7.95 18.29 -4.61
N THR A 42 -7.51 17.74 -5.74
CA THR A 42 -6.37 18.26 -6.51
C THR A 42 -6.83 19.39 -7.44
N ALA A 43 -6.17 20.54 -7.37
CA ALA A 43 -6.40 21.62 -8.33
C ALA A 43 -6.08 21.15 -9.76
N ASN A 44 -6.92 21.51 -10.74
CA ASN A 44 -6.76 21.12 -12.15
C ASN A 44 -6.51 19.60 -12.34
N PRO A 45 -7.44 18.73 -11.89
CA PRO A 45 -7.20 17.29 -11.82
C PRO A 45 -6.97 16.67 -13.22
N GLU A 46 -7.56 17.23 -14.28
CA GLU A 46 -7.38 16.78 -15.66
C GLU A 46 -5.92 16.87 -16.15
N LYS A 47 -5.12 17.77 -15.59
CA LYS A 47 -3.70 17.95 -15.94
C LYS A 47 -2.79 17.33 -14.89
N ASN A 48 -3.08 17.56 -13.62
CA ASN A 48 -2.19 17.21 -12.53
C ASN A 48 -2.20 15.71 -12.22
N ILE A 49 -3.36 15.04 -12.33
CA ILE A 49 -3.45 13.59 -12.07
C ILE A 49 -2.70 12.78 -13.15
N PRO A 50 -2.91 13.00 -14.47
CA PRO A 50 -2.12 12.30 -15.48
C PRO A 50 -0.61 12.57 -15.38
N SER A 51 -0.22 13.82 -15.10
CA SER A 51 1.18 14.21 -14.90
C SER A 51 1.81 13.46 -13.72
N ALA A 52 1.10 13.34 -12.60
CA ALA A 52 1.58 12.57 -11.44
C ALA A 52 1.74 11.09 -11.77
N ILE A 53 0.71 10.46 -12.36
CA ILE A 53 0.70 9.04 -12.71
C ILE A 53 1.88 8.69 -13.64
N ASN A 54 2.16 9.52 -14.65
CA ASN A 54 3.26 9.25 -15.58
C ASN A 54 4.65 9.47 -14.97
N LYS A 55 4.78 10.36 -13.97
CA LYS A 55 6.06 10.68 -13.32
C LYS A 55 6.42 9.72 -12.20
N ILE A 56 5.43 9.15 -11.52
CA ILE A 56 5.65 8.26 -10.35
C ILE A 56 6.55 7.06 -10.71
N PRO A 57 6.27 6.26 -11.77
CA PRO A 57 7.11 5.11 -12.12
C PRO A 57 8.55 5.49 -12.46
N LEU A 58 8.75 6.57 -13.21
CA LEU A 58 10.10 7.05 -13.57
C LEU A 58 10.89 7.44 -12.31
N ARG A 59 10.26 8.14 -11.38
CA ARG A 59 10.88 8.52 -10.10
C ARG A 59 11.20 7.31 -9.25
N ILE A 60 10.32 6.32 -9.18
CA ILE A 60 10.57 5.05 -8.48
C ILE A 60 11.79 4.35 -9.10
N LEU A 61 11.82 4.19 -10.43
CA LEU A 61 12.91 3.50 -11.09
C LEU A 61 14.25 4.22 -10.84
N PHE A 62 14.26 5.54 -10.95
CA PHE A 62 15.48 6.32 -10.74
C PHE A 62 15.94 6.34 -9.27
N PHE A 63 15.06 6.73 -8.34
CA PHE A 63 15.44 6.92 -6.94
C PHE A 63 15.47 5.62 -6.13
N TYR A 64 14.52 4.71 -6.33
CA TYR A 64 14.46 3.47 -5.56
C TYR A 64 15.38 2.41 -6.14
N VAL A 65 15.17 2.03 -7.41
CA VAL A 65 15.98 0.97 -8.05
C VAL A 65 17.42 1.43 -8.23
N GLY A 66 17.64 2.69 -8.66
CA GLY A 66 18.98 3.26 -8.77
C GLY A 66 19.74 3.28 -7.44
N ALA A 67 19.10 3.71 -6.34
CA ALA A 67 19.73 3.70 -5.03
C ALA A 67 20.04 2.29 -4.53
N LEU A 68 19.15 1.31 -4.76
CA LEU A 68 19.42 -0.09 -4.41
C LEU A 68 20.59 -0.67 -5.20
N ILE A 69 20.71 -0.37 -6.50
CA ILE A 69 21.86 -0.82 -7.30
C ILE A 69 23.17 -0.26 -6.74
N VAL A 70 23.21 1.04 -6.42
CA VAL A 70 24.39 1.67 -5.82
C VAL A 70 24.72 1.05 -4.47
N LEU A 71 23.70 0.84 -3.63
CA LEU A 71 23.84 0.24 -2.31
C LEU A 71 24.42 -1.18 -2.38
N LEU A 72 23.88 -2.02 -3.27
CA LEU A 72 24.37 -3.38 -3.49
C LEU A 72 25.74 -3.42 -4.19
N CYS A 73 26.12 -2.37 -4.92
CA CYS A 73 27.46 -2.25 -5.48
C CYS A 73 28.52 -1.98 -4.42
N ILE A 74 28.16 -1.30 -3.33
CA ILE A 74 29.05 -0.91 -2.23
C ILE A 74 29.08 -2.00 -1.17
N ASN A 75 27.92 -2.47 -0.71
CA ASN A 75 27.81 -3.47 0.34
C ASN A 75 27.35 -4.82 -0.21
N PRO A 76 28.02 -5.94 0.13
CA PRO A 76 27.50 -7.27 -0.12
C PRO A 76 26.11 -7.42 0.49
N TRP A 77 25.16 -7.99 -0.25
CA TRP A 77 23.80 -8.20 0.26
C TRP A 77 23.77 -9.12 1.49
N THR A 78 24.80 -9.95 1.67
CA THR A 78 25.00 -10.86 2.81
C THR A 78 25.32 -10.13 4.12
N GLU A 79 25.79 -8.88 4.06
CA GLU A 79 26.16 -8.08 5.24
C GLU A 79 25.09 -7.06 5.66
N LEU A 80 23.98 -7.02 4.92
CA LEU A 80 22.85 -6.15 5.21
C LEU A 80 22.02 -6.76 6.34
N ASN A 81 21.95 -6.06 7.47
CA ASN A 81 21.10 -6.42 8.59
C ASN A 81 19.75 -5.70 8.46
N ALA A 82 18.64 -6.43 8.63
CA ALA A 82 17.30 -5.86 8.61
C ALA A 82 17.03 -4.87 9.76
N ALA A 83 17.79 -4.97 10.87
CA ALA A 83 17.65 -4.10 12.04
C ALA A 83 18.30 -2.72 11.87
N GLU A 84 19.18 -2.54 10.88
CA GLU A 84 19.91 -1.30 10.64
C GLU A 84 19.51 -0.67 9.30
N SER A 85 19.49 0.66 9.23
CA SER A 85 19.30 1.33 7.94
C SER A 85 20.50 1.05 7.04
N PRO A 86 20.32 0.38 5.89
CA PRO A 86 21.42 0.00 5.03
C PRO A 86 22.07 1.23 4.38
N PHE A 87 21.33 2.34 4.22
CA PHE A 87 21.89 3.63 3.81
C PHE A 87 22.83 4.20 4.86
N VAL A 88 22.41 4.20 6.13
CA VAL A 88 23.25 4.67 7.23
C VAL A 88 24.52 3.84 7.33
N LYS A 89 24.41 2.51 7.26
CA LYS A 89 25.57 1.61 7.24
C LYS A 89 26.52 1.94 6.10
N THR A 90 25.99 2.16 4.89
CA THR A 90 26.78 2.56 3.71
C THR A 90 27.56 3.86 3.96
N PHE A 91 26.91 4.92 4.47
CA PHE A 91 27.56 6.21 4.68
C PHE A 91 28.57 6.20 5.83
N SER A 92 28.34 5.39 6.86
CA SER A 92 29.31 5.15 7.93
C SER A 92 30.58 4.45 7.40
N LEU A 93 30.44 3.46 6.52
CA LEU A 93 31.57 2.76 5.91
C LEU A 93 32.41 3.66 5.00
N VAL A 94 31.79 4.63 4.34
CA VAL A 94 32.48 5.63 3.50
C VAL A 94 33.17 6.72 4.33
N GLY A 95 33.02 6.72 5.66
CA GLY A 95 33.73 7.63 6.56
C GLY A 95 33.10 9.03 6.67
N ILE A 96 31.78 9.15 6.47
CA ILE A 96 31.05 10.43 6.64
C ILE A 96 30.03 10.30 7.79
N PRO A 97 30.44 10.40 9.07
CA PRO A 97 29.56 10.23 10.23
C PRO A 97 28.36 11.20 10.25
N ILE A 98 28.56 12.41 9.74
CA ILE A 98 27.48 13.41 9.63
C ILE A 98 26.39 12.96 8.64
N ALA A 99 26.77 12.25 7.57
CA ALA A 99 25.82 11.76 6.57
C ALA A 99 24.86 10.71 7.16
N ALA A 100 25.32 9.87 8.09
CA ALA A 100 24.45 8.94 8.82
C ALA A 100 23.32 9.67 9.55
N GLY A 101 23.64 10.76 10.26
CA GLY A 101 22.66 11.58 10.96
C GLY A 101 21.66 12.26 10.01
N ILE A 102 22.15 12.84 8.91
CA ILE A 102 21.31 13.46 7.89
C ILE A 102 20.36 12.44 7.26
N ILE A 103 20.84 11.26 6.91
CA ILE A 103 20.02 10.20 6.31
C ILE A 103 18.95 9.72 7.29
N ASN A 104 19.29 9.51 8.56
CA ASN A 104 18.30 9.17 9.58
C ASN A 104 17.22 10.24 9.71
N PHE A 105 17.60 11.52 9.74
CA PHE A 105 16.65 12.62 9.75
C PHE A 105 15.72 12.58 8.54
N VAL A 106 16.26 12.44 7.32
CA VAL A 106 15.48 12.35 6.08
C VAL A 106 14.52 11.16 6.09
N VAL A 107 14.97 9.98 6.53
CA VAL A 107 14.14 8.77 6.62
C VAL A 107 13.00 8.96 7.62
N LEU A 108 13.27 9.52 8.80
CA LEU A 108 12.26 9.77 9.82
C LEU A 108 11.24 10.82 9.37
N THR A 109 11.68 11.92 8.75
CA THR A 109 10.77 12.93 8.18
C THR A 109 9.92 12.35 7.05
N SER A 110 10.50 11.51 6.20
CA SER A 110 9.78 10.83 5.12
C SER A 110 8.73 9.85 5.66
N ALA A 111 9.08 9.06 6.69
CA ALA A 111 8.16 8.17 7.37
C ALA A 111 7.00 8.93 8.05
N ALA A 112 7.29 10.05 8.71
CA ALA A 112 6.28 10.92 9.30
C ALA A 112 5.33 11.51 8.22
N SER A 113 5.87 11.92 7.07
CA SER A 113 5.08 12.40 5.94
C SER A 113 4.16 11.31 5.38
N ALA A 114 4.68 10.10 5.15
CA ALA A 114 3.89 8.95 4.69
C ALA A 114 2.78 8.58 5.67
N CYS A 115 3.08 8.61 6.97
CA CYS A 115 2.10 8.39 8.03
C CYS A 115 0.95 9.42 7.98
N ASN A 116 1.28 10.70 7.82
CA ASN A 116 0.30 11.76 7.67
C ASN A 116 -0.60 11.55 6.43
N SER A 117 -0.03 11.18 5.28
CA SER A 117 -0.80 10.85 4.07
C SER A 117 -1.72 9.64 4.27
N GLY A 118 -1.26 8.60 4.97
CA GLY A 118 -2.06 7.42 5.31
C GLY A 118 -3.25 7.75 6.22
N MET A 119 -3.01 8.54 7.27
CA MET A 119 -4.08 9.02 8.16
C MET A 119 -5.09 9.90 7.43
N PHE A 120 -4.61 10.83 6.59
CA PHE A 120 -5.46 11.67 5.76
C PHE A 120 -6.37 10.83 4.86
N SER A 121 -5.80 9.89 4.09
CA SER A 121 -6.57 9.07 3.15
C SER A 121 -7.58 8.17 3.86
N THR A 122 -7.18 7.48 4.94
CA THR A 122 -8.06 6.60 5.72
C THR A 122 -9.24 7.37 6.31
N SER A 123 -8.99 8.56 6.88
CA SER A 123 -10.03 9.39 7.45
C SER A 123 -11.05 9.86 6.40
N ARG A 124 -10.59 10.21 5.18
CA ARG A 124 -11.46 10.59 4.06
C ARG A 124 -12.23 9.41 3.47
N ILE A 125 -11.62 8.23 3.37
CA ILE A 125 -12.33 7.01 2.94
C ILE A 125 -13.46 6.70 3.92
N LEU A 126 -13.19 6.74 5.22
CA LEU A 126 -14.19 6.47 6.24
C LEU A 126 -15.31 7.52 6.27
N TYR A 127 -14.96 8.79 6.08
CA TYR A 127 -15.93 9.88 5.88
C TYR A 127 -16.84 9.64 4.67
N ASN A 128 -16.27 9.30 3.50
CA ASN A 128 -17.03 9.02 2.29
C ASN A 128 -17.95 7.81 2.43
N LEU A 129 -17.48 6.75 3.09
CA LEU A 129 -18.31 5.59 3.41
C LEU A 129 -19.49 6.02 4.28
N SER A 130 -19.26 6.77 5.35
CA SER A 130 -20.34 7.22 6.23
C SER A 130 -21.33 8.17 5.55
N ASN A 131 -20.85 9.07 4.68
CA ASN A 131 -21.72 9.96 3.92
C ASN A 131 -22.62 9.19 2.92
N ASN A 132 -22.14 8.06 2.40
CA ASN A 132 -22.90 7.17 1.52
C ASN A 132 -23.77 6.15 2.29
N SER A 133 -23.99 6.32 3.60
CA SER A 133 -24.66 5.33 4.47
C SER A 133 -23.97 3.95 4.46
N GLN A 134 -22.68 3.93 4.14
CA GLN A 134 -21.80 2.76 4.12
C GLN A 134 -20.87 2.67 5.35
N GLY A 135 -20.89 3.68 6.24
CA GLY A 135 -20.19 3.72 7.53
C GLY A 135 -21.07 4.25 8.69
N PRO A 136 -20.62 4.17 9.95
CA PRO A 136 -21.27 4.83 11.08
C PRO A 136 -21.44 6.34 10.87
N THR A 137 -22.61 6.90 11.14
CA THR A 137 -22.94 8.31 10.90
C THR A 137 -22.00 9.29 11.63
N ASN A 138 -21.42 8.87 12.75
CA ASN A 138 -20.45 9.65 13.51
C ASN A 138 -19.21 10.06 12.70
N PHE A 139 -18.81 9.29 11.68
CA PHE A 139 -17.66 9.63 10.84
C PHE A 139 -18.00 10.58 9.68
N ALA A 140 -19.28 10.88 9.43
CA ALA A 140 -19.71 11.84 8.41
C ALA A 140 -19.64 13.31 8.87
N ARG A 141 -19.18 13.58 10.10
CA ARG A 141 -19.06 14.95 10.64
C ARG A 141 -17.69 15.54 10.35
N LEU A 142 -17.68 16.75 9.79
CA LEU A 142 -16.48 17.57 9.62
C LEU A 142 -16.34 18.58 10.76
N ASN A 143 -15.11 18.92 11.12
CA ASN A 143 -14.82 20.03 12.03
C ASN A 143 -14.76 21.37 11.28
N LYS A 144 -14.49 22.48 12.01
CA LYS A 144 -14.37 23.83 11.45
C LYS A 144 -13.29 23.96 10.36
N ASN A 145 -12.30 23.08 10.35
CA ASN A 145 -11.21 23.04 9.38
C ASN A 145 -11.47 22.03 8.25
N HIS A 146 -12.70 21.55 8.06
CA HIS A 146 -13.10 20.59 7.01
C HIS A 146 -12.40 19.21 7.11
N VAL A 147 -11.97 18.83 8.31
CA VAL A 147 -11.34 17.53 8.59
C VAL A 147 -12.34 16.61 9.31
N PRO A 148 -12.47 15.33 8.93
CA PRO A 148 -13.33 14.36 9.60
C PRO A 148 -12.71 13.89 10.93
N SER A 149 -12.81 14.71 11.98
CA SER A 149 -12.13 14.50 13.27
C SER A 149 -12.37 13.12 13.88
N ASN A 150 -13.61 12.62 13.87
CA ASN A 150 -13.92 11.32 14.48
C ASN A 150 -13.25 10.16 13.73
N ALA A 151 -13.23 10.23 12.40
CA ALA A 151 -12.55 9.24 11.56
C ALA A 151 -11.03 9.29 11.76
N LEU A 152 -10.49 10.50 11.88
CA LEU A 152 -9.07 10.73 12.16
C LEU A 152 -8.67 10.16 13.52
N LEU A 153 -9.43 10.44 14.59
CA LEU A 153 -9.16 9.92 15.94
C LEU A 153 -9.13 8.40 15.99
N ILE A 154 -10.13 7.72 15.39
CA ILE A 154 -10.14 6.26 15.31
C ILE A 154 -8.94 5.74 14.52
N SER A 155 -8.59 6.38 13.40
CA SER A 155 -7.41 6.00 12.61
C SER A 155 -6.13 6.13 13.42
N THR A 156 -5.99 7.20 14.20
CA THR A 156 -4.85 7.40 15.12
C THR A 156 -4.80 6.34 16.22
N LEU A 157 -5.95 5.97 16.81
CA LEU A 157 -5.98 4.93 17.84
C LEU A 157 -5.54 3.56 17.28
N VAL A 158 -5.99 3.21 16.08
CA VAL A 158 -5.58 1.98 15.39
C VAL A 158 -4.07 2.01 15.08
N LEU A 159 -3.57 3.14 14.57
CA LEU A 159 -2.15 3.33 14.31
C LEU A 159 -1.30 3.18 15.58
N THR A 160 -1.72 3.81 16.69
CA THR A 160 -1.05 3.67 17.99
C THR A 160 -1.07 2.22 18.48
N GLY A 161 -2.18 1.50 18.29
CA GLY A 161 -2.26 0.06 18.56
C GLY A 161 -1.25 -0.75 17.73
N GLY A 162 -1.12 -0.43 16.44
CA GLY A 162 -0.11 -1.03 15.56
C GLY A 162 1.33 -0.71 15.99
N ALA A 163 1.60 0.52 16.41
CA ALA A 163 2.91 0.92 16.93
C ALA A 163 3.26 0.20 18.25
N LEU A 164 2.27 -0.06 19.12
CA LEU A 164 2.46 -0.85 20.33
C LEU A 164 2.79 -2.32 20.01
N LEU A 165 2.27 -2.87 18.91
CA LEU A 165 2.60 -4.22 18.46
C LEU A 165 4.11 -4.38 18.24
N SER A 166 4.78 -3.35 17.70
CA SER A 166 6.23 -3.32 17.51
C SER A 166 7.01 -3.39 18.82
N LYS A 167 6.40 -3.03 19.96
CA LYS A 167 7.01 -3.18 21.29
C LYS A 167 6.72 -4.54 21.92
N LEU A 168 5.56 -5.12 21.64
CA LEU A 168 5.11 -6.39 22.23
C LEU A 168 5.73 -7.61 21.54
N ILE A 169 5.85 -7.59 20.21
CA ILE A 169 6.38 -8.70 19.39
C ILE A 169 7.36 -8.17 18.32
N PRO A 170 8.50 -7.56 18.70
CA PRO A 170 9.37 -6.81 17.79
C PRO A 170 9.85 -7.61 16.58
N GLU A 171 10.20 -8.88 16.76
CA GLU A 171 10.69 -9.77 15.70
C GLU A 171 9.63 -10.09 14.62
N GLN A 172 8.35 -10.13 15.01
CA GLN A 172 7.26 -10.59 14.13
C GLN A 172 6.35 -9.45 13.66
N ALA A 173 6.30 -8.33 14.40
CA ALA A 173 5.39 -7.22 14.15
C ALA A 173 5.49 -6.71 12.70
N PHE A 174 6.70 -6.47 12.23
CA PHE A 174 6.94 -5.97 10.87
C PHE A 174 6.44 -6.97 9.83
N GLY A 175 6.83 -8.24 9.94
CA GLY A 175 6.40 -9.29 9.00
C GLY A 175 4.88 -9.47 8.96
N ILE A 176 4.21 -9.46 10.12
CA ILE A 176 2.75 -9.57 10.21
C ILE A 176 2.07 -8.38 9.54
N VAL A 177 2.48 -7.15 9.87
CA VAL A 177 1.86 -5.92 9.35
C VAL A 177 2.06 -5.80 7.84
N THR A 178 3.27 -6.06 7.33
CA THR A 178 3.54 -5.98 5.89
C THR A 178 2.78 -7.07 5.12
N THR A 179 2.67 -8.28 5.67
CA THR A 179 1.94 -9.39 5.06
C THR A 179 0.44 -9.11 4.98
N ILE A 180 -0.19 -8.73 6.10
CA ILE A 180 -1.62 -8.42 6.12
C ILE A 180 -1.92 -7.24 5.20
N SER A 181 -1.08 -6.20 5.23
CA SER A 181 -1.21 -5.04 4.35
C SER A 181 -1.14 -5.45 2.88
N ALA A 182 -0.13 -6.22 2.48
CA ALA A 182 0.03 -6.68 1.10
C ALA A 182 -1.21 -7.45 0.61
N ILE A 183 -1.76 -8.36 1.42
CA ILE A 183 -2.97 -9.12 1.06
C ILE A 183 -4.18 -8.19 0.86
N CYS A 184 -4.41 -7.27 1.81
CA CYS A 184 -5.49 -6.30 1.73
C CYS A 184 -5.38 -5.41 0.49
N PHE A 185 -4.17 -4.94 0.15
CA PHE A 185 -3.96 -4.09 -1.02
C PHE A 185 -4.03 -4.85 -2.34
N ILE A 186 -3.57 -6.10 -2.40
CA ILE A 186 -3.81 -6.99 -3.54
C ILE A 186 -5.31 -7.12 -3.81
N TRP A 187 -6.11 -7.28 -2.75
CA TRP A 187 -7.56 -7.33 -2.88
C TRP A 187 -8.14 -6.01 -3.40
N VAL A 188 -7.77 -4.88 -2.80
CA VAL A 188 -8.24 -3.54 -3.21
C VAL A 188 -7.90 -3.27 -4.68
N TRP A 189 -6.64 -3.46 -5.07
CA TRP A 189 -6.19 -3.28 -6.45
C TRP A 189 -6.85 -4.28 -7.40
N GLY A 190 -7.06 -5.53 -6.97
CA GLY A 190 -7.82 -6.53 -7.72
C GLY A 190 -9.24 -6.07 -8.02
N VAL A 191 -9.97 -5.55 -7.03
CA VAL A 191 -11.31 -4.97 -7.21
C VAL A 191 -11.27 -3.77 -8.16
N ILE A 192 -10.29 -2.87 -8.02
CA ILE A 192 -10.11 -1.73 -8.93
C ILE A 192 -9.95 -2.20 -10.39
N LEU A 193 -9.12 -3.20 -10.63
CA LEU A 193 -8.88 -3.75 -11.98
C LEU A 193 -10.13 -4.44 -12.54
N ILE A 194 -10.85 -5.22 -11.73
CA ILE A 194 -12.11 -5.84 -12.14
C ILE A 194 -13.16 -4.76 -12.49
N CYS A 195 -13.29 -3.72 -11.65
CA CYS A 195 -14.15 -2.58 -11.92
C CYS A 195 -13.75 -1.87 -13.22
N HIS A 196 -12.45 -1.70 -13.49
CA HIS A 196 -11.97 -1.09 -14.72
C HIS A 196 -12.30 -1.96 -15.96
N VAL A 197 -12.14 -3.28 -15.89
CA VAL A 197 -12.57 -4.20 -16.96
C VAL A 197 -14.07 -4.10 -17.21
N ARG A 198 -14.88 -4.09 -16.14
CA ARG A 198 -16.34 -3.97 -16.25
C ARG A 198 -16.75 -2.62 -16.82
N TYR A 199 -16.15 -1.53 -16.35
CA TYR A 199 -16.39 -0.17 -16.84
C TYR A 199 -16.20 -0.07 -18.35
N LYS A 200 -15.10 -0.63 -18.88
CA LYS A 200 -14.86 -0.67 -20.33
C LYS A 200 -15.93 -1.44 -21.11
N LYS A 201 -16.49 -2.50 -20.52
CA LYS A 201 -17.53 -3.32 -21.16
C LYS A 201 -18.93 -2.71 -21.06
N THR A 202 -19.27 -2.08 -19.93
CA THR A 202 -20.63 -1.61 -19.65
C THR A 202 -20.87 -0.14 -19.99
N ARG A 203 -19.81 0.67 -20.09
CA ARG A 203 -19.88 2.12 -20.36
C ARG A 203 -18.89 2.54 -21.45
N PRO A 204 -18.98 1.96 -22.67
CA PRO A 204 -18.08 2.31 -23.77
C PRO A 204 -18.19 3.80 -24.18
N ASP A 205 -19.36 4.39 -23.99
CA ASP A 205 -19.65 5.81 -24.20
C ASP A 205 -18.80 6.75 -23.33
N LEU A 206 -18.69 6.45 -22.03
CA LEU A 206 -17.89 7.22 -21.09
C LEU A 206 -16.39 6.96 -21.31
N GLN A 207 -16.04 5.71 -21.62
CA GLN A 207 -14.66 5.34 -21.90
C GLN A 207 -14.12 6.08 -23.13
N ALA A 208 -14.94 6.25 -24.18
CA ALA A 208 -14.57 6.99 -25.38
C ALA A 208 -14.21 8.44 -25.07
N LYS A 209 -14.98 9.07 -24.16
CA LYS A 209 -14.82 10.46 -23.69
C LYS A 209 -13.66 10.66 -22.70
N SER A 210 -13.05 9.59 -22.18
CA SER A 210 -11.95 9.75 -21.22
C SER A 210 -10.73 10.41 -21.86
N LYS A 211 -10.24 11.50 -21.26
CA LYS A 211 -9.04 12.25 -21.69
C LYS A 211 -7.74 11.51 -21.36
N PHE A 212 -7.76 10.63 -20.35
CA PHE A 212 -6.62 9.83 -19.93
C PHE A 212 -6.98 8.35 -19.97
N LYS A 213 -6.30 7.58 -20.82
CA LYS A 213 -6.60 6.16 -21.06
C LYS A 213 -5.40 5.32 -20.65
N ALA A 214 -5.65 4.25 -19.90
CA ALA A 214 -4.60 3.32 -19.52
C ALA A 214 -4.14 2.50 -20.75
N PRO A 215 -2.82 2.41 -21.00
CA PRO A 215 -2.25 1.75 -22.17
C PRO A 215 -2.48 0.24 -22.13
N PHE A 216 -2.58 -0.40 -23.30
CA PHE A 216 -2.69 -1.87 -23.46
C PHE A 216 -3.86 -2.52 -22.70
N THR A 217 -4.94 -1.77 -22.47
CA THR A 217 -6.13 -2.29 -21.80
C THR A 217 -7.08 -2.94 -22.80
N PRO A 218 -7.70 -4.10 -22.49
CA PRO A 218 -7.80 -4.72 -21.17
C PRO A 218 -6.72 -5.77 -20.83
N PHE A 219 -5.77 -6.05 -21.74
CA PHE A 219 -4.74 -7.09 -21.53
C PHE A 219 -3.96 -6.88 -20.23
N VAL A 220 -3.49 -5.65 -19.97
CA VAL A 220 -2.76 -5.34 -18.72
C VAL A 220 -3.58 -5.61 -17.47
N ASN A 221 -4.90 -5.37 -17.50
CA ASN A 221 -5.74 -5.65 -16.33
C ASN A 221 -5.72 -7.14 -15.98
N TYR A 222 -5.84 -8.00 -17.00
CA TYR A 222 -5.80 -9.45 -16.80
C TYR A 222 -4.41 -9.94 -16.39
N ALA A 223 -3.35 -9.42 -17.01
CA ALA A 223 -1.97 -9.75 -16.66
C ALA A 223 -1.67 -9.44 -15.18
N VAL A 224 -2.08 -8.27 -14.69
CA VAL A 224 -1.88 -7.88 -13.28
C VAL A 224 -2.76 -8.70 -12.34
N LEU A 225 -4.00 -9.01 -12.71
CA LEU A 225 -4.85 -9.91 -11.93
C LEU A 225 -4.25 -11.32 -11.80
N THR A 226 -3.68 -11.85 -12.88
CA THR A 226 -2.96 -13.13 -12.86
C THR A 226 -1.71 -13.06 -11.97
N LEU A 227 -0.95 -11.96 -12.04
CA LEU A 227 0.20 -11.75 -11.15
C LEU A 227 -0.21 -11.72 -9.67
N PHE A 228 -1.28 -11.00 -9.33
CA PHE A 228 -1.81 -10.98 -7.97
C PHE A 228 -2.26 -12.37 -7.50
N ALA A 229 -2.95 -13.13 -8.35
CA ALA A 229 -3.31 -14.51 -8.02
C ALA A 229 -2.06 -15.37 -7.78
N ALA A 230 -1.03 -15.25 -8.61
CA ALA A 230 0.24 -15.96 -8.43
C ALA A 230 0.93 -15.59 -7.11
N ILE A 231 0.98 -14.30 -6.76
CA ILE A 231 1.56 -13.83 -5.49
C ILE A 231 0.80 -14.41 -4.29
N LEU A 232 -0.54 -14.42 -4.31
CA LEU A 232 -1.33 -15.03 -3.24
C LEU A 232 -1.09 -16.53 -3.11
N ILE A 233 -0.93 -17.25 -4.23
CA ILE A 233 -0.56 -18.67 -4.23
C ILE A 233 0.83 -18.87 -3.61
N ILE A 234 1.81 -18.05 -3.98
CA ILE A 234 3.17 -18.10 -3.40
C ILE A 234 3.12 -17.86 -1.89
N MET A 235 2.33 -16.88 -1.44
CA MET A 235 2.14 -16.57 -0.03
C MET A 235 1.45 -17.70 0.75
N LEU A 236 0.73 -18.61 0.09
CA LEU A 236 0.16 -19.80 0.72
C LEU A 236 1.25 -20.82 1.05
N PHE A 237 2.29 -20.92 0.23
CA PHE A 237 3.37 -21.88 0.43
C PHE A 237 4.43 -21.39 1.41
N ALA A 238 4.54 -20.09 1.67
CA ALA A 238 5.52 -19.56 2.63
C ALA A 238 4.98 -19.59 4.07
N ASP A 239 5.69 -20.28 4.98
CA ASP A 239 5.24 -20.47 6.37
C ASP A 239 5.06 -19.14 7.13
N ALA A 240 5.87 -18.12 6.82
CA ALA A 240 5.77 -16.80 7.43
C ALA A 240 4.51 -16.03 7.02
N THR A 241 4.01 -16.21 5.79
CA THR A 241 2.86 -15.45 5.26
C THR A 241 1.55 -16.24 5.30
N ARG A 242 1.64 -17.57 5.34
CA ARG A 242 0.48 -18.48 5.31
C ARG A 242 -0.56 -18.18 6.39
N PRO A 243 -0.21 -17.91 7.67
CA PRO A 243 -1.22 -17.65 8.69
C PRO A 243 -2.07 -16.41 8.37
N ALA A 244 -1.45 -15.31 7.94
CA ALA A 244 -2.16 -14.10 7.58
C ALA A 244 -3.10 -14.32 6.39
N LEU A 245 -2.66 -15.09 5.38
CA LEU A 245 -3.49 -15.43 4.23
C LEU A 245 -4.70 -16.30 4.62
N LEU A 246 -4.51 -17.30 5.47
CA LEU A 246 -5.58 -18.18 5.92
C LEU A 246 -6.60 -17.48 6.84
N LEU A 247 -6.18 -16.45 7.57
CA LEU A 247 -7.07 -15.61 8.37
C LEU A 247 -7.85 -14.58 7.53
N THR A 248 -7.40 -14.29 6.31
CA THR A 248 -8.01 -13.27 5.45
C THR A 248 -9.49 -13.55 5.12
N PRO A 249 -9.92 -14.78 4.78
CA PRO A 249 -11.34 -15.09 4.59
C PRO A 249 -12.21 -14.79 5.82
N LEU A 250 -11.72 -15.08 7.03
CA LEU A 250 -12.45 -14.78 8.27
C LEU A 250 -12.68 -13.27 8.42
N TRP A 251 -11.67 -12.46 8.09
CA TRP A 251 -11.79 -11.01 8.07
C TRP A 251 -12.87 -10.52 7.09
N PHE A 252 -12.90 -11.06 5.86
CA PHE A 252 -13.94 -10.69 4.89
C PHE A 252 -15.34 -11.16 5.32
N ILE A 253 -15.47 -12.33 5.94
CA ILE A 253 -16.74 -12.81 6.51
C ILE A 253 -17.21 -11.84 7.60
N LEU A 254 -16.31 -11.41 8.49
CA LEU A 254 -16.62 -10.43 9.53
C LEU A 254 -17.07 -9.09 8.94
N LEU A 255 -16.36 -8.56 7.93
CA LEU A 255 -16.77 -7.35 7.24
C LEU A 255 -18.14 -7.49 6.57
N PHE A 256 -18.40 -8.63 5.93
CA PHE A 256 -19.69 -8.91 5.28
C PHE A 256 -20.82 -9.01 6.31
N ALA A 257 -20.58 -9.64 7.46
CA ALA A 257 -21.53 -9.74 8.55
C ALA A 257 -21.86 -8.36 9.14
N LEU A 258 -20.85 -7.54 9.42
CA LEU A 258 -21.02 -6.16 9.91
C LEU A 258 -21.81 -5.29 8.91
N TYR A 259 -21.46 -5.37 7.63
CA TYR A 259 -22.17 -4.65 6.57
C TYR A 259 -23.65 -5.08 6.47
N SER A 260 -23.90 -6.38 6.50
CA SER A 260 -25.25 -6.95 6.40
C SER A 260 -26.12 -6.60 7.62
N TYR A 261 -25.54 -6.69 8.82
CA TYR A 261 -26.20 -6.29 10.06
C TYR A 261 -26.61 -4.82 10.03
N ARG A 262 -25.70 -3.92 9.61
CA ARG A 262 -26.02 -2.49 9.55
C ARG A 262 -27.09 -2.18 8.49
N ARG A 263 -27.00 -2.78 7.30
CA ARG A 263 -28.00 -2.62 6.24
C ARG A 263 -29.40 -3.08 6.70
N LYS A 264 -29.49 -4.14 7.52
CA LYS A 264 -30.75 -4.60 8.10
C LYS A 264 -31.32 -3.60 9.10
N ASN A 265 -30.48 -3.00 9.95
CA ASN A 265 -30.90 -2.00 10.92
C ASN A 265 -31.34 -0.68 10.26
N GLU A 266 -30.63 -0.21 9.22
CA GLU A 266 -31.04 0.96 8.44
C GLU A 266 -32.39 0.75 7.73
N LYS A 267 -32.64 -0.43 7.16
CA LYS A 267 -33.94 -0.77 6.58
C LYS A 267 -35.06 -0.79 7.63
N LYS A 268 -34.82 -1.33 8.83
CA LYS A 268 -35.79 -1.33 9.93
C LYS A 268 -36.14 0.08 10.40
N LEU A 269 -35.15 0.95 10.56
CA LEU A 269 -35.36 2.36 10.94
C LEU A 269 -36.19 3.12 9.91
N LYS A 270 -35.98 2.90 8.60
CA LYS A 270 -36.78 3.52 7.53
C LYS A 270 -38.21 2.98 7.39
N LEU A 271 -38.51 1.80 7.95
CA LEU A 271 -39.86 1.22 7.93
C LEU A 271 -40.68 1.58 9.19
N SER A 272 -40.01 2.10 10.23
CA SER A 272 -40.62 2.50 11.51
C SER A 272 -40.81 4.02 11.63
N ALA A 273 -40.38 4.79 10.62
CA ALA A 273 -40.52 6.24 10.50
C ALA A 273 -41.45 6.56 9.34
#